data_AF-A0A520AIJ6-F1
#
_entry.id   AF-A0A520AIJ6-F1
#
_cell.length_a   1.000
_cell.length_b   1.000
_cell.length_c   1.000
_cell.angle_alpha   90.00
_cell.angle_beta   90.00
_cell.angle_gamma   90.00
#
_symmetry.space_group_name_H-M   'P 1'
#
loop_
_entity.id
_entity.type
_entity.pdbx_description
1 polymer ?
#
loop_
_entity_poly.entity_id
_entity_poly.type
_entity_poly.pdbx_seq_one_letter_code
_entity_poly.pdbx_strand_id
1 'polypeptide(L)'
;KNLFDAIFSNATFHWIKDQPALIEGLYNSLKPKGRLVAEFGGKGNVKSITDAISVAAKNLGLADKAIDNFWHFPSISTYTTLLEKQGFEVEQAWLFDRPTKLTGEDGMLKWINQFATHAFKNLTADEAEAVKSLAIEILKPKYLRNGEWTADYRRLRIKAWKR
;
A
#
# COMPACT_ATOMS: atom_id res chain seq x y z
N LYS A 1 16.10 21.70 -13.54
CA LYS A 1 16.09 21.53 -12.07
C LYS A 1 16.93 20.30 -11.75
N ASN A 2 17.74 20.33 -10.69
CA ASN A 2 18.61 19.24 -10.17
C ASN A 2 19.10 19.76 -8.79
N LEU A 3 18.23 19.74 -7.79
CA LEU A 3 18.41 20.52 -6.57
C LEU A 3 18.83 19.68 -5.36
N PHE A 4 18.48 18.40 -5.35
CA PHE A 4 18.62 17.56 -4.15
C PHE A 4 19.71 16.51 -4.30
N ASP A 5 20.50 16.33 -3.25
CA ASP A 5 21.50 15.26 -3.13
C ASP A 5 20.85 13.91 -2.78
N ALA A 6 19.69 13.94 -2.12
CA ALA A 6 18.91 12.77 -1.81
C ALA A 6 17.41 13.08 -1.77
N ILE A 7 16.60 12.09 -2.13
CA ILE A 7 15.16 12.07 -1.88
C ILE A 7 14.86 10.87 -0.98
N PHE A 8 14.11 11.12 0.08
CA PHE A 8 13.60 10.10 0.98
C PHE A 8 12.07 10.07 0.93
N SER A 9 11.48 8.88 0.93
CA SER A 9 10.04 8.69 1.01
C SER A 9 9.69 7.45 1.82
N ASN A 10 8.76 7.57 2.76
CA ASN A 10 8.29 6.44 3.56
C ASN A 10 6.76 6.41 3.57
N ALA A 11 6.20 5.24 3.32
CA ALA A 11 4.78 4.94 3.35
C ALA A 11 3.89 5.77 2.39
N THR A 12 4.43 6.26 1.27
CA THR A 12 3.67 7.16 0.37
C THR A 12 3.44 6.61 -1.05
N PHE A 13 4.44 6.04 -1.72
CA PHE A 13 4.36 5.84 -3.18
C PHE A 13 3.23 4.91 -3.66
N HIS A 14 2.72 4.04 -2.81
CA HIS A 14 1.58 3.17 -3.13
C HIS A 14 0.24 3.90 -3.27
N TRP A 15 0.16 5.16 -2.84
CA TRP A 15 -1.01 6.03 -3.06
C TRP A 15 -0.99 6.73 -4.41
N ILE A 16 0.15 6.76 -5.09
CA ILE A 16 0.34 7.52 -6.32
C ILE A 16 0.01 6.61 -7.50
N LYS A 17 -1.03 6.93 -8.27
CA LYS A 17 -1.42 6.10 -9.43
C LYS A 17 -0.44 6.26 -10.60
N ASP A 18 0.00 7.48 -10.87
CA ASP A 18 0.91 7.78 -11.97
C ASP A 18 2.38 7.58 -11.55
N GLN A 19 2.80 6.32 -11.53
CA GLN A 19 4.17 5.93 -11.19
C GLN A 19 5.22 6.45 -12.19
N PRO A 20 4.97 6.46 -13.52
CA PRO A 20 5.90 7.09 -14.46
C PRO A 20 6.15 8.57 -14.14
N ALA A 21 5.10 9.37 -13.93
CA ALA A 21 5.27 10.79 -13.61
C ALA A 21 5.98 11.01 -12.27
N LEU A 22 5.68 10.18 -11.26
CA LEU A 22 6.40 10.19 -9.98
C LEU A 22 7.90 9.95 -10.21
N ILE A 23 8.26 8.89 -10.91
CA ILE A 23 9.66 8.48 -11.11
C ILE A 23 10.43 9.52 -11.94
N GLU A 24 9.82 10.07 -12.99
CA GLU A 24 10.37 11.18 -13.76
C GLU A 24 10.62 12.41 -12.87
N GLY A 25 9.63 12.78 -12.04
CA GLY A 25 9.74 13.90 -11.11
C GLY A 25 10.88 13.71 -10.09
N LEU A 26 11.04 12.49 -9.56
CA LEU A 26 12.13 12.12 -8.65
C LEU A 26 13.48 12.27 -9.36
N TYR A 27 13.61 11.71 -10.57
CA TYR A 27 14.85 11.74 -11.35
C TYR A 27 15.26 13.18 -11.69
N ASN A 28 14.31 14.00 -12.17
CA ASN A 28 14.55 15.39 -12.54
C ASN A 28 14.80 16.31 -11.34
N SER A 29 14.50 15.87 -10.12
CA SER A 29 14.74 16.64 -8.90
C SER A 29 16.13 16.38 -8.30
N LEU A 30 16.72 15.21 -8.56
CA LEU A 30 18.04 14.81 -8.07
C LEU A 30 19.17 15.42 -8.89
N LYS A 31 20.24 15.86 -8.20
CA LYS A 31 21.54 16.12 -8.84
C LYS A 31 22.12 14.83 -9.45
N PRO A 32 23.05 14.92 -10.43
CA PRO A 32 23.90 13.79 -10.78
C PRO A 32 24.56 13.22 -9.53
N LYS A 33 24.63 11.89 -9.44
CA LYS A 33 25.06 11.12 -8.25
C LYS A 33 24.15 11.27 -7.03
N GLY A 34 22.95 11.84 -7.18
CA GLY A 34 21.94 11.91 -6.14
C GLY A 34 21.24 10.57 -5.92
N ARG A 35 20.73 10.33 -4.71
CA ARG A 35 20.12 9.04 -4.34
C ARG A 35 18.63 9.13 -4.01
N LEU A 36 17.89 8.10 -4.38
CA LEU A 36 16.54 7.82 -3.91
C LEU A 36 16.59 6.71 -2.86
N VAL A 37 15.98 6.94 -1.71
CA VAL A 37 15.70 5.90 -0.71
C VAL A 37 14.22 5.92 -0.39
N ALA A 38 13.52 4.82 -0.66
CA ALA A 38 12.09 4.76 -0.40
C ALA A 38 11.63 3.44 0.18
N GLU A 39 10.59 3.48 1.01
CA GLU A 39 9.88 2.30 1.50
C GLU A 39 8.36 2.52 1.46
N PHE A 40 7.62 1.57 0.88
CA PHE A 40 6.16 1.68 0.73
C PHE A 40 5.52 0.29 0.58
N GLY A 41 4.19 0.21 0.48
CA GLY A 41 3.50 -1.08 0.28
C GLY A 41 3.95 -1.75 -1.01
N GLY A 42 4.44 -2.99 -0.92
CA GLY A 42 4.84 -3.81 -2.06
C GLY A 42 3.79 -4.87 -2.41
N LYS A 43 4.05 -5.67 -3.44
CA LYS A 43 3.16 -6.76 -3.87
C LYS A 43 2.74 -7.64 -2.70
N GLY A 44 1.42 -7.75 -2.49
CA GLY A 44 0.83 -8.53 -1.39
C GLY A 44 0.70 -7.79 -0.06
N ASN A 45 0.99 -6.49 -0.02
CA ASN A 45 0.75 -5.66 1.16
C ASN A 45 -0.74 -5.70 1.54
N VAL A 46 -1.04 -5.91 2.83
CA VAL A 46 -2.39 -5.92 3.42
C VAL A 46 -3.39 -6.83 2.71
N LYS A 47 -2.88 -7.89 2.05
CA LYS A 47 -3.68 -8.76 1.19
C LYS A 47 -4.86 -9.36 1.94
N SER A 48 -4.66 -9.74 3.20
CA SER A 48 -5.73 -10.29 4.01
C SER A 48 -6.91 -9.34 4.18
N ILE A 49 -6.63 -8.05 4.37
CA ILE A 49 -7.64 -7.03 4.59
C ILE A 49 -8.37 -6.72 3.27
N THR A 50 -7.64 -6.58 2.17
CA THR A 50 -8.26 -6.36 0.84
C THR A 50 -9.11 -7.54 0.42
N ASP A 51 -8.65 -8.78 0.65
CA ASP A 51 -9.41 -9.99 0.36
C ASP A 51 -10.67 -10.06 1.23
N ALA A 52 -10.58 -9.75 2.52
CA ALA A 52 -11.73 -9.77 3.44
C ALA A 52 -12.80 -8.76 3.03
N ILE A 53 -12.41 -7.54 2.63
CA ILE A 53 -13.34 -6.53 2.10
C ILE A 53 -14.01 -7.02 0.81
N SER A 54 -13.24 -7.57 -0.13
CA SER A 54 -13.78 -8.11 -1.39
C SER A 54 -14.76 -9.26 -1.17
N VAL A 55 -14.40 -10.22 -0.30
CA VAL A 55 -15.27 -11.36 0.06
C VAL A 55 -16.53 -10.87 0.79
N ALA A 56 -16.40 -9.93 1.73
CA ALA A 56 -17.54 -9.35 2.42
C ALA A 56 -18.51 -8.67 1.45
N ALA A 57 -18.00 -7.82 0.55
CA ALA A 57 -18.81 -7.17 -0.49
C ALA A 57 -19.51 -8.19 -1.39
N LYS A 58 -18.81 -9.25 -1.81
CA LYS A 58 -19.40 -10.34 -2.61
C LYS A 58 -20.53 -11.05 -1.87
N ASN A 59 -20.33 -11.40 -0.61
CA ASN A 59 -21.32 -12.11 0.21
C ASN A 59 -22.59 -11.27 0.45
N LEU A 60 -22.46 -9.94 0.41
CA LEU A 60 -23.56 -8.99 0.57
C LEU A 60 -24.20 -8.56 -0.76
N GLY A 61 -23.75 -9.10 -1.90
CA GLY A 61 -24.27 -8.71 -3.23
C GLY A 61 -23.81 -7.31 -3.68
N LEU A 62 -22.69 -6.82 -3.14
CA LEU A 62 -22.16 -5.47 -3.34
C LEU A 62 -20.83 -5.44 -4.10
N ALA A 63 -20.43 -6.55 -4.74
CA ALA A 63 -19.15 -6.69 -5.42
C ALA A 63 -18.90 -5.59 -6.46
N ASP A 64 -19.92 -5.23 -7.25
CA ASP A 64 -19.79 -4.22 -8.31
C ASP A 64 -19.65 -2.78 -7.79
N LYS A 65 -19.94 -2.55 -6.50
CA LYS A 65 -19.83 -1.24 -5.85
C LYS A 65 -18.51 -1.07 -5.09
N ALA A 66 -17.92 -2.16 -4.60
CA ALA A 66 -16.67 -2.12 -3.86
C ALA A 66 -15.47 -1.89 -4.79
N ILE A 67 -14.55 -1.00 -4.42
CA ILE A 67 -13.34 -0.69 -5.20
C ILE A 67 -12.14 -1.44 -4.60
N ASP A 68 -11.39 -2.18 -5.42
CA ASP A 68 -10.29 -3.04 -4.98
C ASP A 68 -8.89 -2.62 -5.49
N ASN A 69 -8.81 -1.59 -6.34
CA ASN A 69 -7.60 -1.25 -7.11
C ASN A 69 -7.08 0.19 -6.89
N PHE A 70 -7.30 0.76 -5.70
CA PHE A 70 -6.91 2.14 -5.38
C PHE A 70 -5.47 2.30 -4.86
N TRP A 71 -4.78 1.20 -4.55
CA TRP A 71 -3.35 1.20 -4.21
C TRP A 71 -2.50 0.58 -5.31
N HIS A 72 -1.28 1.10 -5.45
CA HIS A 72 -0.24 0.52 -6.28
C HIS A 72 0.75 -0.27 -5.43
N PHE A 73 0.65 -1.61 -5.47
CA PHE A 73 1.51 -2.54 -4.72
C PHE A 73 2.41 -3.36 -5.67
N PRO A 74 3.54 -2.80 -6.13
CA PRO A 74 4.39 -3.43 -7.14
C PRO A 74 5.29 -4.52 -6.55
N SER A 75 5.69 -5.49 -7.39
CA SER A 75 6.82 -6.38 -7.06
C SER A 75 8.15 -5.62 -7.18
N ILE A 76 9.24 -6.26 -6.73
CA ILE A 76 10.60 -5.79 -7.00
C ILE A 76 10.79 -5.58 -8.50
N SER A 77 10.55 -6.62 -9.31
CA SER A 77 10.77 -6.55 -10.76
C SER A 77 9.97 -5.45 -11.45
N THR A 78 8.71 -5.22 -11.04
CA THR A 78 7.90 -4.13 -11.61
C THR A 78 8.51 -2.77 -11.30
N TYR A 79 8.90 -2.54 -10.05
CA TYR A 79 9.36 -1.22 -9.64
C TYR A 79 10.79 -0.90 -10.08
N THR A 80 11.70 -1.87 -10.02
CA THR A 80 13.09 -1.66 -10.47
C THR A 80 13.16 -1.42 -11.97
N THR A 81 12.36 -2.14 -12.76
CA THR A 81 12.24 -1.89 -14.21
C THR A 81 11.79 -0.46 -14.51
N LEU A 82 10.81 0.07 -13.75
CA LEU A 82 10.36 1.45 -13.94
C LEU A 82 11.45 2.48 -13.60
N LEU A 83 12.20 2.25 -12.52
CA LEU A 83 13.32 3.10 -12.13
C LEU A 83 14.45 3.08 -13.17
N GLU A 84 14.87 1.90 -13.61
CA GLU A 84 15.95 1.73 -14.60
C GLU A 84 15.57 2.31 -15.96
N LYS A 85 14.31 2.15 -16.38
CA LYS A 85 13.79 2.78 -17.61
C LYS A 85 13.92 4.31 -17.58
N GLN A 86 13.79 4.95 -16.41
CA GLN A 86 13.96 6.40 -16.27
C GLN A 86 15.45 6.82 -16.25
N GLY A 87 16.36 5.89 -15.94
CA GLY A 87 17.81 6.14 -15.85
C GLY A 87 18.38 6.03 -14.44
N PHE A 88 17.62 5.53 -13.45
CA PHE A 88 18.20 5.19 -12.16
C PHE A 88 19.04 3.90 -12.24
N GLU A 89 20.15 3.85 -11.53
CA GLU A 89 20.81 2.60 -11.15
C GLU A 89 20.23 2.12 -9.82
N VAL A 90 19.57 0.96 -9.80
CA VAL A 90 19.04 0.37 -8.57
C VAL A 90 20.16 -0.36 -7.85
N GLU A 91 20.55 0.14 -6.68
CA GLU A 91 21.59 -0.50 -5.85
C GLU A 91 21.01 -1.63 -5.00
N GLN A 92 19.83 -1.41 -4.42
CA GLN A 92 19.21 -2.37 -3.50
C GLN A 92 17.69 -2.35 -3.62
N ALA A 93 17.07 -3.53 -3.55
CA ALA A 93 15.63 -3.70 -3.47
C ALA A 93 15.27 -4.89 -2.57
N TRP A 94 14.31 -4.69 -1.66
CA TRP A 94 13.81 -5.74 -0.76
C TRP A 94 12.29 -5.73 -0.73
N LEU A 95 11.69 -6.92 -0.68
CA LEU A 95 10.27 -7.10 -0.43
C LEU A 95 10.10 -8.05 0.75
N PHE A 96 9.59 -7.55 1.87
CA PHE A 96 9.55 -8.31 3.12
C PHE A 96 8.30 -8.02 3.93
N ASP A 97 7.91 -9.01 4.75
CA ASP A 97 6.75 -8.92 5.62
C ASP A 97 7.09 -8.08 6.86
N ARG A 98 6.13 -7.27 7.29
CA ARG A 98 6.20 -6.46 8.52
C ARG A 98 4.84 -6.49 9.22
N PRO A 99 4.41 -7.64 9.77
CA PRO A 99 3.19 -7.70 10.58
C PRO A 99 3.27 -6.64 11.68
N THR A 100 2.24 -5.79 11.77
CA THR A 100 2.24 -4.64 12.68
C THR A 100 0.99 -4.66 13.54
N LYS A 101 1.19 -4.57 14.85
CA LYS A 101 0.12 -4.43 15.83
C LYS A 101 -0.68 -3.15 15.56
N LEU A 102 -2.00 -3.26 15.56
CA LEU A 102 -2.94 -2.14 15.51
C LEU A 102 -3.36 -1.78 16.95
N THR A 103 -3.50 -0.49 17.20
CA THR A 103 -3.81 0.03 18.54
C THR A 103 -5.30 -0.05 18.83
N GLY A 104 -5.66 -0.63 19.98
CA GLY A 104 -7.04 -0.70 20.47
C GLY A 104 -7.79 -1.97 20.07
N GLU A 105 -8.84 -2.28 20.84
CA GLU A 105 -9.72 -3.45 20.61
C GLU A 105 -10.43 -3.39 19.25
N ASP A 106 -10.69 -2.18 18.75
CA ASP A 106 -11.28 -1.86 17.45
C ASP A 106 -10.22 -1.52 16.38
N GLY A 107 -8.96 -1.90 16.61
CA GLY A 107 -7.82 -1.50 15.77
C GLY A 107 -8.01 -1.77 14.28
N MET A 108 -8.64 -2.89 13.91
CA MET A 108 -8.93 -3.21 12.51
C MET A 108 -9.98 -2.28 11.89
N LEU A 109 -11.05 -1.96 12.63
CA LEU A 109 -12.08 -1.02 12.15
C LEU A 109 -11.48 0.37 11.95
N LYS A 110 -10.70 0.84 12.92
CA LYS A 110 -9.96 2.12 12.82
C LYS A 110 -9.04 2.14 11.60
N TRP A 111 -8.31 1.06 11.36
CA TRP A 111 -7.45 0.94 10.20
C TRP A 111 -8.23 1.01 8.88
N ILE A 112 -9.34 0.27 8.77
CA ILE A 112 -10.18 0.26 7.57
C ILE A 112 -10.77 1.66 7.31
N ASN A 113 -11.27 2.32 8.36
CA ASN A 113 -11.81 3.67 8.27
C ASN A 113 -10.77 4.74 7.94
N GLN A 114 -9.50 4.50 8.27
CA GLN A 114 -8.42 5.45 7.98
C GLN A 114 -7.83 5.25 6.58
N PHE A 115 -7.60 4.00 6.16
CA PHE A 115 -6.80 3.69 4.97
C PHE A 115 -7.62 3.13 3.81
N ALA A 116 -8.71 2.41 4.06
CA ALA A 116 -9.46 1.73 3.00
C ALA A 116 -10.74 2.48 2.57
N THR A 117 -10.89 3.77 2.91
CA THR A 117 -12.09 4.57 2.61
C THR A 117 -12.48 4.55 1.14
N HIS A 118 -11.50 4.52 0.23
CA HIS A 118 -11.72 4.45 -1.22
C HIS A 118 -12.46 3.19 -1.64
N ALA A 119 -12.30 2.07 -0.92
CA ALA A 119 -13.02 0.83 -1.19
C ALA A 119 -14.54 1.00 -1.12
N PHE A 120 -15.01 1.98 -0.32
CA PHE A 120 -16.42 2.18 -0.01
C PHE A 120 -17.06 3.38 -0.70
N LYS A 121 -16.35 4.04 -1.62
CA LYS A 121 -16.79 5.31 -2.22
C LYS A 121 -18.15 5.23 -2.94
N ASN A 122 -18.51 4.07 -3.49
CA ASN A 122 -19.76 3.87 -4.23
C ASN A 122 -20.84 3.14 -3.40
N LEU A 123 -20.60 2.92 -2.11
CA LEU A 123 -21.53 2.27 -1.19
C LEU A 123 -22.28 3.34 -0.38
N THR A 124 -23.51 3.05 0.03
CA THR A 124 -24.18 3.86 1.07
C THR A 124 -23.47 3.68 2.42
N ALA A 125 -23.80 4.51 3.41
CA ALA A 125 -23.25 4.37 4.76
C ALA A 125 -23.56 2.98 5.35
N ASP A 126 -24.81 2.52 5.24
CA ASP A 126 -25.23 1.23 5.78
C ASP A 126 -24.56 0.06 5.05
N GLU A 127 -24.44 0.15 3.71
CA GLU A 127 -23.72 -0.84 2.91
C GLU A 127 -22.24 -0.90 3.30
N ALA A 128 -21.59 0.25 3.48
CA ALA A 128 -20.20 0.32 3.89
C ALA A 128 -19.99 -0.28 5.28
N GLU A 129 -20.84 0.05 6.25
CA GLU A 129 -20.76 -0.52 7.60
C GLU A 129 -21.00 -2.03 7.63
N ALA A 130 -21.93 -2.54 6.81
CA ALA A 130 -22.15 -3.97 6.67
C ALA A 130 -20.91 -4.69 6.10
N VAL A 131 -20.28 -4.13 5.06
CA VAL A 131 -19.06 -4.70 4.48
C VAL A 131 -17.90 -4.68 5.48
N LYS A 132 -17.69 -3.56 6.19
CA LYS A 132 -16.63 -3.44 7.21
C LYS A 132 -16.82 -4.45 8.33
N SER A 133 -18.04 -4.56 8.85
CA SER A 133 -18.37 -5.48 9.95
C SER A 133 -18.10 -6.93 9.55
N LEU A 134 -18.56 -7.34 8.36
CA LEU A 134 -18.31 -8.69 7.87
C LEU A 134 -16.82 -8.95 7.56
N ALA A 135 -16.10 -7.97 7.00
CA ALA A 135 -14.67 -8.09 6.77
C ALA A 135 -13.88 -8.29 8.07
N ILE A 136 -14.25 -7.58 9.14
CA ILE A 136 -13.64 -7.74 10.47
C ILE A 136 -13.89 -9.15 11.02
N GLU A 137 -15.11 -9.66 10.91
CA GLU A 137 -15.43 -11.03 11.35
C GLU A 137 -14.68 -12.09 10.54
N ILE A 138 -14.46 -11.88 9.23
CA ILE A 138 -13.61 -12.74 8.39
C ILE A 138 -12.14 -12.73 8.87
N LEU A 139 -11.62 -11.56 9.27
CA LEU A 139 -10.23 -11.40 9.70
C LEU A 139 -9.95 -11.94 11.11
N LYS A 140 -10.94 -11.83 12.00
CA LYS A 140 -10.83 -12.09 13.44
C LYS A 140 -10.17 -13.42 13.82
N PRO A 141 -10.50 -14.59 13.21
CA PRO A 141 -9.93 -15.87 13.62
C PRO A 141 -8.41 -15.96 13.46
N LYS A 142 -7.83 -15.18 12.54
CA LYS A 142 -6.40 -15.20 12.20
C LYS A 142 -5.64 -13.96 12.66
N TYR A 143 -6.28 -12.79 12.65
CA TYR A 143 -5.62 -11.50 12.85
C TYR A 143 -5.92 -10.83 14.19
N LEU A 144 -6.82 -11.41 15.01
CA LEU A 144 -7.00 -11.03 16.41
C LEU A 144 -6.42 -12.14 17.32
N ARG A 145 -5.42 -11.77 18.14
CA ARG A 145 -4.79 -12.67 19.11
C ARG A 145 -4.60 -11.93 20.43
N ASN A 146 -5.07 -12.51 21.53
CA ASN A 146 -4.95 -11.92 22.87
C ASN A 146 -5.44 -10.46 22.97
N GLY A 147 -6.52 -10.13 22.25
CA GLY A 147 -7.06 -8.76 22.20
C GLY A 147 -6.31 -7.81 21.26
N GLU A 148 -5.28 -8.28 20.54
CA GLU A 148 -4.47 -7.46 19.66
C GLU A 148 -4.70 -7.79 18.19
N TRP A 149 -5.02 -6.76 17.41
CA TRP A 149 -5.12 -6.86 15.95
C TRP A 149 -3.75 -6.73 15.29
N THR A 150 -3.52 -7.47 14.21
CA THR A 150 -2.31 -7.36 13.38
C THR A 150 -2.67 -7.08 11.92
N ALA A 151 -2.08 -6.06 11.32
CA ALA A 151 -2.11 -5.85 9.87
C ALA A 151 -0.91 -6.55 9.20
N ASP A 152 -1.19 -7.33 8.14
CA ASP A 152 -0.21 -8.07 7.35
C ASP A 152 0.50 -7.17 6.32
N TYR A 153 1.16 -6.10 6.78
CA TYR A 153 1.92 -5.26 5.88
C TYR A 153 3.06 -6.04 5.23
N ARG A 154 3.32 -5.72 3.96
CA ARG A 154 4.45 -6.19 3.18
C ARG A 154 5.05 -5.02 2.43
N ARG A 155 6.33 -4.75 2.66
CA ARG A 155 6.96 -3.49 2.23
C ARG A 155 8.01 -3.72 1.17
N LEU A 156 7.93 -2.91 0.12
CA LEU A 156 8.98 -2.74 -0.87
C LEU A 156 9.89 -1.61 -0.40
N ARG A 157 11.17 -1.90 -0.23
CA ARG A 157 12.22 -0.93 0.09
C ARG A 157 13.21 -0.88 -1.05
N ILE A 158 13.58 0.34 -1.46
CA ILE A 158 14.52 0.58 -2.56
C ILE A 158 15.61 1.58 -2.16
N LYS A 159 16.79 1.40 -2.75
CA LYS A 159 17.85 2.39 -2.83
C LYS A 159 18.36 2.44 -4.26
N ALA A 160 18.33 3.62 -4.86
CA ALA A 160 18.73 3.84 -6.25
C ALA A 160 19.49 5.15 -6.41
N TRP A 161 20.27 5.26 -7.47
CA TRP A 161 21.13 6.41 -7.76
C TRP A 161 20.84 6.97 -9.14
N LYS A 162 20.87 8.29 -9.28
CA LYS A 162 20.95 8.96 -10.58
C LYS A 162 22.43 9.02 -10.97
N ARG A 163 22.87 8.16 -11.89
CA ARG A 163 24.26 8.19 -12.37
C ARG A 163 24.43 9.05 -13.62
#